data_AF-A0A1I8JFT2-F1
#
_entry.id   AF-A0A1I8JFT2-F1
#
_cell.length_a   1.000
_cell.length_b   1.000
_cell.length_c   1.000
_cell.angle_alpha   90.00
_cell.angle_beta   90.00
_cell.angle_gamma   90.00
#
_symmetry.space_group_name_H-M   'P 1'
#
loop_
_entity.id
_entity.type
_entity.pdbx_description
1 polymer ?
#
loop_
_entity_poly.entity_id
_entity_poly.type
_entity_poly.pdbx_seq_one_letter_code
_entity_poly.pdbx_strand_id
1 'polypeptide(L)'
;MLLFVDLERHNVAVLDPLLSSEQLNISICANLNSVRHCFGWHEMQPITIKHSIQQDGNSCGVLVCKFADLLLSDSSLNINSAPREMALSRLELWKTLLLRAVDQENLCWMCGEKEAASHDGAYDNWIQCEKCFIWFHEACIRQSCISTCVFCDRI
;
A
#
# COMPACT_ATOMS: atom_id res chain seq x y z
N MET A 1 4.61 11.16 -5.58
CA MET A 1 4.08 12.39 -4.96
C MET A 1 2.79 12.08 -4.24
N LEU A 2 2.61 12.65 -3.04
CA LEU A 2 1.38 12.61 -2.23
C LEU A 2 0.90 14.04 -1.99
N LEU A 3 -0.37 14.33 -2.25
CA LEU A 3 -1.03 15.56 -1.81
C LEU A 3 -1.76 15.26 -0.49
N PHE A 4 -1.34 15.94 0.57
CA PHE A 4 -1.96 15.88 1.88
C PHE A 4 -2.76 17.15 2.15
N VAL A 5 -4.05 16.99 2.45
CA VAL A 5 -4.97 18.09 2.76
C VAL A 5 -5.56 17.84 4.13
N ASP A 6 -5.16 18.65 5.11
CA ASP A 6 -5.69 18.65 6.46
C ASP A 6 -6.79 19.71 6.56
N LEU A 7 -8.03 19.26 6.53
CA LEU A 7 -9.20 20.14 6.57
C LEU A 7 -9.43 20.73 7.97
N GLU A 8 -8.97 20.06 9.02
CA GLU A 8 -9.17 20.52 10.41
C GLU A 8 -8.20 21.65 10.74
N ARG A 9 -6.92 21.48 10.38
CA ARG A 9 -5.89 22.51 10.60
C ARG A 9 -5.77 23.50 9.43
N HIS A 10 -6.57 23.30 8.38
CA HIS A 10 -6.57 24.09 7.14
C HIS A 10 -5.19 24.15 6.47
N ASN A 11 -4.48 23.02 6.45
CA ASN A 11 -3.13 22.94 5.90
C ASN A 11 -3.08 22.07 4.63
N VAL A 12 -2.19 22.43 3.72
CA VAL A 12 -1.87 21.60 2.55
C VAL A 12 -0.37 21.38 2.45
N ALA A 13 0.01 20.13 2.17
CA ALA A 13 1.40 19.74 1.94
C ALA A 13 1.47 18.80 0.73
N VAL A 14 2.57 18.90 0.00
CA VAL A 14 2.97 17.95 -1.02
C VAL A 14 4.22 17.25 -0.52
N LEU A 15 4.17 15.92 -0.55
CA LEU A 15 5.31 15.08 -0.20
C LEU A 15 5.75 14.38 -1.48
N ASP A 16 6.88 14.82 -2.02
CA ASP A 16 7.53 14.18 -3.15
C ASP A 16 8.76 13.40 -2.66
N PRO A 17 8.76 12.05 -2.74
CA PRO A 17 9.93 11.26 -2.39
C PRO A 17 11.22 11.67 -3.09
N LEU A 18 11.17 12.39 -4.22
CA LEU A 18 12.36 12.78 -4.96
C LEU A 18 12.97 14.10 -4.50
N LEU A 19 12.20 15.00 -3.88
CA LEU A 19 12.63 16.37 -3.58
C LEU A 19 11.69 17.11 -2.63
N SER A 20 12.21 18.15 -1.97
CA SER A 20 11.38 19.07 -1.19
C SER A 20 10.40 19.84 -2.08
N SER A 21 9.13 19.88 -1.71
CA SER A 21 8.06 20.41 -2.57
C SER A 21 7.59 21.83 -2.19
N GLU A 22 8.43 22.67 -1.59
CA GLU A 22 8.02 23.98 -1.05
C GLU A 22 7.30 24.89 -2.06
N GLN A 23 7.89 25.09 -3.24
CA GLN A 23 7.27 25.90 -4.29
C GLN A 23 5.95 25.28 -4.80
N LEU A 24 5.88 23.95 -4.84
CA LEU A 24 4.70 23.21 -5.28
C LEU A 24 3.58 23.31 -4.23
N ASN A 25 3.91 23.34 -2.93
CA ASN A 25 2.96 23.59 -1.84
C ASN A 25 2.25 24.92 -2.04
N ILE A 26 3.00 25.98 -2.34
CA ILE A 26 2.44 27.33 -2.57
C ILE A 26 1.49 27.31 -3.77
N SER A 27 1.91 26.73 -4.89
CA SER A 27 1.09 26.68 -6.12
C SER A 27 -0.19 25.86 -5.93
N ILE A 28 -0.10 24.67 -5.33
CA ILE A 28 -1.28 23.83 -5.08
C ILE A 28 -2.21 24.47 -4.05
N CYS A 29 -1.67 25.12 -3.01
CA CYS A 29 -2.47 25.87 -2.05
C CYS A 29 -3.27 26.99 -2.71
N ALA A 30 -2.64 27.77 -3.60
CA ALA A 30 -3.34 28.81 -4.35
C ALA A 30 -4.48 28.24 -5.21
N ASN A 31 -4.23 27.11 -5.88
CA ASN A 31 -5.26 26.43 -6.67
C ASN A 31 -6.43 25.93 -5.81
N LEU A 32 -6.16 25.27 -4.70
CA LEU A 32 -7.21 24.82 -3.76
C LEU A 32 -8.00 26.01 -3.19
N ASN A 33 -7.33 27.09 -2.83
CA ASN A 33 -7.96 28.30 -2.32
C ASN A 33 -8.87 28.97 -3.37
N SER A 34 -8.55 28.87 -4.66
CA SER A 34 -9.40 29.42 -5.73
C SER A 34 -10.76 28.72 -5.84
N VAL A 35 -10.83 27.42 -5.48
CA VAL A 35 -12.05 26.60 -5.54
C VAL A 35 -12.70 26.38 -4.17
N ARG A 36 -12.14 26.92 -3.08
CA ARG A 36 -12.61 26.66 -1.70
C ARG A 36 -14.08 26.99 -1.48
N HIS A 37 -14.59 28.01 -2.16
CA HIS A 37 -15.97 28.46 -2.08
C HIS A 37 -16.96 27.42 -2.61
N CYS A 38 -16.55 26.55 -3.54
CA CYS A 38 -17.37 25.46 -4.07
C CYS A 38 -17.65 24.37 -3.00
N PHE A 39 -16.80 24.28 -1.98
CA PHE A 39 -16.85 23.22 -0.98
C PHE A 39 -17.13 23.74 0.44
N GLY A 40 -17.30 25.06 0.61
CA GLY A 40 -17.44 25.68 1.93
C GLY A 40 -16.18 25.56 2.80
N TRP A 41 -15.00 25.44 2.18
CA TRP A 41 -13.74 25.29 2.91
C TRP A 41 -13.18 26.63 3.37
N HIS A 42 -12.53 26.61 4.53
CA HIS A 42 -11.73 27.73 5.02
C HIS A 42 -10.51 27.95 4.12
N GLU A 43 -9.86 29.11 4.28
CA GLU A 43 -8.62 29.41 3.59
C GLU A 43 -7.50 28.47 4.04
N MET A 44 -6.91 27.75 3.08
CA MET A 44 -5.83 26.80 3.32
C MET A 44 -4.48 27.50 3.39
N GLN A 45 -3.56 26.97 4.18
CA GLN A 45 -2.18 27.42 4.29
C GLN A 45 -1.20 26.36 3.75
N PRO A 46 -0.20 26.76 2.95
CA PRO A 46 0.84 25.83 2.52
C PRO A 46 1.77 25.54 3.69
N ILE A 47 2.05 24.25 3.95
CA ILE A 47 3.05 23.83 4.94
C ILE A 47 4.09 22.93 4.30
N THR A 48 5.31 22.95 4.85
CA THR A 48 6.38 22.03 4.45
C THR A 48 6.56 20.99 5.53
N ILE A 49 6.31 19.73 5.16
CA ILE A 49 6.51 18.59 6.04
C ILE A 49 7.84 17.92 5.68
N LYS A 50 8.75 17.82 6.66
CA LYS A 50 10.02 17.12 6.47
C LYS A 50 9.76 15.61 6.31
N HIS A 51 10.32 15.02 5.26
CA HIS A 51 10.14 13.61 4.94
C HIS A 51 11.44 13.04 4.34
N SER A 52 11.58 11.71 4.36
CA SER A 52 12.72 11.03 3.72
C SER A 52 12.72 11.21 2.21
N ILE A 53 13.90 11.47 1.66
CA ILE A 53 14.14 11.49 0.21
C ILE A 53 14.62 10.11 -0.25
N GLN A 54 14.02 9.62 -1.33
CA GLN A 54 14.38 8.41 -2.04
C GLN A 54 15.86 8.42 -2.44
N GLN A 55 16.51 7.27 -2.34
CA GLN A 55 17.92 7.07 -2.72
C GLN A 55 18.09 6.16 -3.95
N ASP A 56 17.00 5.64 -4.51
CA ASP A 56 16.99 4.76 -5.69
C ASP A 56 16.13 5.36 -6.82
N GLY A 57 15.79 4.57 -7.84
CA GLY A 57 14.95 4.99 -8.96
C GLY A 57 13.53 4.42 -8.95
N ASN A 58 13.14 3.64 -7.94
CA ASN A 58 11.93 2.80 -8.01
C ASN A 58 11.14 2.65 -6.70
N SER A 59 11.51 3.34 -5.63
CA SER A 59 10.85 3.26 -4.32
C SER A 59 9.81 4.36 -4.06
N CYS A 60 9.55 5.24 -5.02
CA CYS A 60 8.70 6.42 -4.81
C CYS A 60 7.26 6.04 -4.44
N GLY A 61 6.72 4.99 -5.06
CA GLY A 61 5.40 4.46 -4.72
C GLY A 61 5.35 3.89 -3.30
N VAL A 62 6.37 3.14 -2.89
CA VAL A 62 6.47 2.59 -1.53
C VAL A 62 6.52 3.70 -0.49
N LEU A 63 7.33 4.73 -0.73
CA LEU A 63 7.46 5.88 0.16
C LEU A 63 6.17 6.69 0.25
N VAL A 64 5.46 6.92 -0.87
CA VAL A 64 4.15 7.60 -0.86
C VAL A 64 3.12 6.85 0.00
N CYS A 65 3.04 5.52 -0.12
CA CYS A 65 2.13 4.73 0.72
C CYS A 65 2.49 4.86 2.20
N LYS A 66 3.78 4.78 2.54
CA LYS A 66 4.24 4.93 3.92
C LYS A 66 4.01 6.35 4.47
N PHE A 67 4.19 7.39 3.65
CA PHE A 67 3.91 8.75 4.08
C PHE A 67 2.45 8.91 4.49
N ALA A 68 1.51 8.37 3.69
CA ALA A 68 0.10 8.42 4.01
C ALA A 68 -0.19 7.73 5.36
N ASP A 69 0.33 6.52 5.57
CA ASP A 69 0.13 5.75 6.80
C ASP A 69 0.69 6.47 8.05
N LEU A 70 1.90 7.02 7.94
CA LEU A 70 2.56 7.76 9.02
C LEU A 70 1.89 9.10 9.32
N LEU A 71 1.39 9.81 8.31
CA LEU A 71 0.63 11.05 8.49
C LEU A 71 -0.68 10.79 9.25
N LEU A 72 -1.40 9.72 8.92
CA LEU A 72 -2.62 9.33 9.62
C LEU A 72 -2.35 8.91 11.08
N SER A 73 -1.14 8.42 11.36
CA SER A 73 -0.71 7.99 12.68
C SER A 73 0.04 9.08 13.46
N ASP A 74 0.02 10.34 13.00
CA ASP A 74 0.77 11.49 13.52
C ASP A 74 2.23 11.16 13.90
N SER A 75 2.88 10.37 13.04
CA SER A 75 4.19 9.76 13.25
C SER A 75 5.27 10.40 12.38
N SER A 76 6.54 10.23 12.78
CA SER A 76 7.68 10.78 12.06
C SER A 76 7.83 10.17 10.66
N LEU A 77 8.03 11.02 9.65
CA LEU A 77 8.25 10.63 8.24
C LEU A 77 9.71 10.32 7.92
N ASN A 78 10.51 9.99 8.93
CA ASN A 78 11.89 9.54 8.79
C ASN A 78 11.93 8.04 8.50
N ILE A 79 11.79 7.69 7.23
CA ILE A 79 11.81 6.32 6.72
C ILE A 79 13.24 5.95 6.33
N ASN A 80 13.69 4.78 6.77
CA ASN A 80 14.91 4.15 6.25
C ASN A 80 14.67 3.70 4.80
N SER A 81 15.29 4.39 3.85
CA SER A 81 15.17 4.15 2.40
C SER A 81 16.27 3.25 1.83
N ALA A 82 16.98 2.48 2.67
CA ALA A 82 17.93 1.49 2.19
C ALA A 82 17.25 0.44 1.27
N PRO A 83 17.92 -0.05 0.21
CA PRO A 83 17.30 -0.95 -0.77
C PRO A 83 16.64 -2.19 -0.16
N ARG A 84 17.28 -2.81 0.84
CA ARG A 84 16.72 -3.98 1.55
C ARG A 84 15.41 -3.62 2.27
N GLU A 85 15.37 -2.49 2.96
CA GLU A 85 14.18 -2.03 3.68
C GLU A 85 13.05 -1.66 2.73
N MET A 86 13.37 -1.08 1.57
CA MET A 86 12.37 -0.81 0.53
C MET A 86 11.80 -2.09 -0.08
N ALA A 87 12.63 -3.13 -0.27
CA ALA A 87 12.16 -4.44 -0.72
C ALA A 87 11.21 -5.10 0.30
N LEU A 88 11.57 -5.08 1.58
CA LEU A 88 10.70 -5.58 2.66
C LEU A 88 9.40 -4.78 2.75
N SER A 89 9.50 -3.46 2.66
CA SER A 89 8.34 -2.57 2.68
C SER A 89 7.38 -2.82 1.52
N ARG A 90 7.92 -3.09 0.33
CA ARG A 90 7.13 -3.44 -0.86
C ARG A 90 6.39 -4.76 -0.65
N LEU A 91 7.07 -5.75 -0.07
CA LEU A 91 6.45 -7.03 0.27
C LEU A 91 5.31 -6.83 1.28
N GLU A 92 5.53 -6.08 2.35
CA GLU A 92 4.51 -5.84 3.37
C GLU A 92 3.30 -5.04 2.84
N LEU A 93 3.53 -4.03 2.00
CA LEU A 93 2.45 -3.31 1.32
C LEU A 93 1.66 -4.25 0.41
N TRP A 94 2.34 -5.08 -0.38
CA TRP A 94 1.68 -6.06 -1.25
C TRP A 94 0.84 -7.03 -0.43
N LYS A 95 1.38 -7.61 0.65
CA LYS A 95 0.63 -8.50 1.54
C LYS A 95 -0.61 -7.82 2.12
N THR A 96 -0.46 -6.59 2.61
CA THR A 96 -1.55 -5.83 3.22
C THR A 96 -2.66 -5.54 2.23
N LEU A 97 -2.32 -5.03 1.04
CA LEU A 97 -3.30 -4.74 0.00
C LEU A 97 -4.03 -6.01 -0.43
N LEU A 98 -3.30 -7.11 -0.63
CA LEU A 98 -3.87 -8.35 -1.11
C LEU A 98 -4.81 -8.97 -0.08
N LEU A 99 -4.43 -8.98 1.20
CA LEU A 99 -5.28 -9.46 2.30
C LEU A 99 -6.58 -8.65 2.47
N ARG A 100 -6.59 -7.38 2.02
CA ARG A 100 -7.74 -6.47 2.12
C ARG A 100 -8.58 -6.43 0.84
N ALA A 101 -7.98 -6.69 -0.32
CA ALA A 101 -8.64 -6.59 -1.63
C ALA A 101 -9.30 -7.90 -2.07
N VAL A 102 -8.74 -9.04 -1.66
CA VAL A 102 -9.34 -10.34 -1.96
C VAL A 102 -10.39 -10.62 -0.91
N ASP A 103 -11.65 -10.69 -1.33
CA ASP A 103 -12.68 -11.35 -0.53
C ASP A 103 -12.22 -12.80 -0.34
N GLN A 104 -11.76 -13.13 0.87
CA GLN A 104 -11.11 -14.41 1.16
C GLN A 104 -12.12 -15.57 1.11
N GLU A 105 -13.39 -15.28 0.89
CA GLU A 105 -14.44 -16.25 0.69
C GLU A 105 -14.28 -16.97 -0.66
N ASN A 106 -13.63 -18.13 -0.58
CA ASN A 106 -13.63 -19.18 -1.60
C ASN A 106 -12.75 -18.92 -2.83
N LEU A 107 -11.63 -18.22 -2.76
CA LEU A 107 -10.67 -18.14 -3.87
C LEU A 107 -9.32 -18.75 -3.49
N CYS A 108 -8.75 -19.55 -4.38
CA CYS A 108 -7.38 -20.04 -4.23
C CYS A 108 -6.42 -18.90 -4.50
N TRP A 109 -5.52 -18.65 -3.56
CA TRP A 109 -4.58 -17.53 -3.66
C TRP A 109 -3.58 -17.62 -4.81
N MET A 110 -3.25 -18.84 -5.24
CA MET A 110 -2.23 -19.06 -6.27
C MET A 110 -2.78 -18.87 -7.68
N CYS A 111 -4.02 -19.28 -7.93
CA CYS A 111 -4.64 -19.20 -9.27
C CYS A 111 -5.79 -18.18 -9.37
N GLY A 112 -6.34 -17.71 -8.26
CA GLY A 112 -7.47 -16.79 -8.23
C GLY A 112 -8.83 -17.41 -8.56
N GLU A 113 -8.94 -18.75 -8.53
CA GLU A 113 -10.18 -19.47 -8.90
C GLU A 113 -10.90 -20.05 -7.68
N LYS A 114 -12.24 -20.16 -7.77
CA LYS A 114 -13.10 -20.72 -6.70
C LYS A 114 -13.16 -22.23 -6.65
N GLU A 115 -12.90 -22.87 -7.76
CA GLU A 115 -12.80 -24.31 -7.94
C GLU A 115 -11.70 -24.49 -8.99
N ALA A 116 -10.76 -25.41 -8.79
CA ALA A 116 -9.91 -25.77 -9.89
C ALA A 116 -10.75 -26.55 -10.92
N ALA A 117 -10.51 -26.29 -12.20
CA ALA A 117 -10.93 -27.22 -13.24
C ALA A 117 -10.12 -28.51 -13.07
N SER A 118 -10.58 -29.42 -12.21
CA SER A 118 -10.04 -30.76 -12.16
C SER A 118 -10.39 -31.45 -13.48
N HIS A 119 -9.38 -31.91 -14.21
CA HIS A 119 -9.57 -32.62 -15.48
C HIS A 119 -10.31 -33.96 -15.30
N ASP A 120 -10.52 -34.39 -14.07
CA ASP A 120 -11.01 -35.68 -13.61
C ASP A 120 -12.27 -35.60 -12.72
N GLY A 121 -12.85 -34.41 -12.48
CA GLY A 121 -14.13 -34.27 -11.78
C GLY A 121 -14.09 -34.59 -10.27
N ALA A 122 -12.90 -34.71 -9.69
CA ALA A 122 -12.72 -34.75 -8.24
C ALA A 122 -12.78 -33.32 -7.68
N TYR A 123 -13.47 -33.12 -6.55
CA TYR A 123 -13.40 -31.87 -5.81
C TYR A 123 -11.95 -31.65 -5.36
N ASP A 124 -11.38 -30.49 -5.69
CA ASP A 124 -10.03 -30.14 -5.27
C ASP A 124 -9.97 -30.02 -3.74
N ASN A 125 -9.00 -30.70 -3.13
CA ASN A 125 -8.72 -30.52 -1.71
C ASN A 125 -8.23 -29.09 -1.49
N TRP A 126 -8.87 -28.42 -0.53
CA TRP A 126 -8.49 -27.10 -0.08
C TRP A 126 -7.62 -27.20 1.17
N ILE A 127 -6.56 -26.39 1.20
CA ILE A 127 -5.70 -26.26 2.38
C ILE A 127 -5.67 -24.78 2.78
N GLN A 128 -5.82 -24.53 4.07
CA GLN A 128 -5.75 -23.20 4.66
C GLN A 128 -4.41 -23.04 5.40
N CYS A 129 -3.69 -21.91 5.24
CA CYS A 129 -2.57 -21.62 6.16
C CYS A 129 -3.13 -21.41 7.57
N GLU A 130 -2.63 -22.16 8.55
CA GLU A 130 -3.06 -22.04 9.95
C GLU A 130 -2.82 -20.66 10.57
N LYS A 131 -1.90 -19.86 9.99
CA LYS A 131 -1.49 -18.56 10.53
C LYS A 131 -2.19 -17.38 9.87
N CYS A 132 -2.31 -17.36 8.55
CA CYS A 132 -2.92 -16.23 7.82
C CYS A 132 -4.33 -16.51 7.30
N PHE A 133 -4.84 -17.73 7.49
CA PHE A 133 -6.17 -18.18 7.10
C PHE A 133 -6.47 -18.09 5.60
N ILE A 134 -5.45 -17.87 4.77
CA ILE A 134 -5.56 -17.87 3.31
C ILE A 134 -5.74 -19.30 2.80
N TRP A 135 -6.67 -19.46 1.87
CA TRP A 135 -7.01 -20.72 1.22
C TRP A 135 -6.25 -20.94 -0.09
N PHE A 136 -5.87 -22.18 -0.33
CA PHE A 136 -5.14 -22.63 -1.51
C PHE A 136 -5.74 -23.96 -1.99
N HIS A 137 -5.78 -24.16 -3.31
CA HIS A 137 -5.90 -25.51 -3.86
C HIS A 137 -4.61 -26.28 -3.54
N GLU A 138 -4.73 -27.50 -3.02
CA GLU A 138 -3.60 -28.39 -2.77
C GLU A 138 -2.76 -28.59 -4.04
N ALA A 139 -3.42 -28.70 -5.20
CA ALA A 139 -2.76 -28.84 -6.50
C ALA A 139 -1.87 -27.64 -6.86
N CYS A 140 -2.32 -26.41 -6.60
CA CYS A 140 -1.56 -25.20 -6.90
C CYS A 140 -0.28 -25.07 -6.03
N ILE A 141 -0.34 -25.54 -4.79
CA ILE A 141 0.84 -25.60 -3.91
C ILE A 141 1.83 -26.65 -4.45
N ARG A 142 1.36 -27.86 -4.76
CA ARG A 142 2.21 -28.96 -5.23
C ARG A 142 2.90 -28.66 -6.57
N GLN A 143 2.19 -28.03 -7.52
CA GLN A 143 2.75 -27.70 -8.84
C GLN A 143 3.81 -26.59 -8.79
N SER A 144 3.72 -25.68 -7.82
CA SER A 144 4.64 -24.55 -7.72
C SER A 144 5.95 -24.90 -6.98
N CYS A 145 6.12 -26.16 -6.53
CA CYS A 145 7.22 -26.60 -5.65
C CYS A 145 7.34 -25.77 -4.35
N ILE A 146 6.28 -25.06 -3.99
CA ILE A 146 6.21 -24.28 -2.76
C ILE A 146 5.63 -25.19 -1.68
N SER A 147 6.37 -25.43 -0.61
CA SER A 147 5.89 -26.22 0.55
C SER A 147 5.45 -25.36 1.73
N THR A 148 5.49 -24.04 1.58
CA THR A 148 5.24 -23.07 2.64
C THR A 148 4.35 -21.94 2.13
N CYS A 149 3.48 -21.41 2.98
CA CYS A 149 2.69 -20.27 2.56
C CYS A 149 3.59 -19.03 2.40
N VAL A 150 3.48 -18.35 1.25
CA VAL A 150 4.29 -17.16 0.90
C VAL A 150 4.10 -15.98 1.88
N PHE A 151 3.07 -16.03 2.74
CA PHE A 151 2.79 -15.02 3.77
C PHE A 151 3.34 -15.38 5.14
N CYS A 152 3.30 -16.67 5.50
CA CYS A 152 3.50 -17.17 6.85
C CYS A 152 4.70 -18.13 6.99
N ASP A 153 5.32 -18.55 5.88
CA ASP A 153 6.33 -19.62 5.78
C ASP A 153 5.91 -20.96 6.40
N ARG A 154 4.60 -21.17 6.61
CA ARG A 154 3.97 -22.40 7.11
C ARG A 154 2.62 -22.59 6.44
N ILE A 155 2.22 -23.83 6.18
CA ILE A 155 0.87 -24.19 5.76
C ILE A 155 0.20 -24.81 6.98
#